data_AF-A0A1J8NLN5-F1
#
_entry.id   AF-A0A1J8NLN5-F1
#
_cell.length_a   1.000
_cell.length_b   1.000
_cell.length_c   1.000
_cell.angle_alpha   90.00
_cell.angle_beta   90.00
_cell.angle_gamma   90.00
#
_symmetry.space_group_name_H-M   'P 1'
#
loop_
_entity.id
_entity.type
_entity.pdbx_description
1 polymer ?
#
loop_
_entity_poly.entity_id
_entity_poly.type
_entity_poly.pdbx_seq_one_letter_code
_entity_poly.pdbx_strand_id
1 'polypeptide(L)'
;MPIPTEIQSALQVYDNNKGFWRRLFRRDQAAIRTLRTLRDAEQANFLKIYQCFIENLPKPTQASYQVYQAVLIFLDNLDLNAVHQAMDQLYIAKLITPKNLEKLNKLKTNHFQLLNNLLTQFNKNQLLNPANFDAIGNFFETTEENILIVFNYIVSAVNTLSDGDCLNQENFDYIIEKPNYAANIAIVLVALNKTNLLTSANLSQLDDPDNRFLFSDDANHILWSQFKDYLNRLLIDETNQSIFDQIIQLAKQENPKTEIEHYMNQLNSQPDTWRKNFPSNLSNISTLPKGRGSQEQLLDLNELNSLTKSGTI
;
A
#
# COMPACT_ATOMS: atom_id res chain seq x y z
N MET A 1 -1.82 -28.13 20.80
CA MET A 1 -1.43 -29.14 19.80
C MET A 1 0.08 -29.25 19.85
N PRO A 2 0.67 -30.45 19.90
CA PRO A 2 2.12 -30.59 19.93
C PRO A 2 2.77 -30.16 18.60
N ILE A 3 4.09 -29.99 18.58
CA ILE A 3 4.88 -29.76 17.37
C ILE A 3 4.48 -30.80 16.29
N PRO A 4 4.32 -30.43 15.01
CA PRO A 4 4.00 -31.36 13.93
C PRO A 4 4.94 -32.58 13.86
N THR A 5 4.39 -33.75 13.52
CA THR A 5 5.09 -35.05 13.55
C THR A 5 6.32 -35.07 12.65
N GLU A 6 6.27 -34.38 11.51
CA GLU A 6 7.38 -34.25 10.56
C GLU A 6 8.57 -33.53 11.21
N ILE A 7 8.29 -32.45 11.95
CA ILE A 7 9.30 -31.67 12.67
C ILE A 7 9.83 -32.47 13.87
N GLN A 8 8.96 -33.21 14.58
CA GLN A 8 9.38 -34.10 15.67
C GLN A 8 10.34 -35.19 15.18
N SER A 9 10.04 -35.79 14.03
CA SER A 9 10.89 -36.81 13.40
C SER A 9 12.26 -36.23 13.04
N ALA A 10 12.29 -35.04 12.46
CA ALA A 10 13.54 -34.34 12.17
C ALA A 10 14.34 -33.97 13.43
N LEU A 11 13.67 -33.63 14.54
CA LEU A 11 14.31 -33.38 15.83
C LEU A 11 14.99 -34.63 16.40
N GLN A 12 14.38 -35.81 16.25
CA GLN A 12 14.99 -37.08 16.66
C GLN A 12 16.24 -37.37 15.83
N VAL A 13 16.18 -37.17 14.52
CA VAL A 13 17.35 -37.29 13.62
C VAL A 13 18.45 -36.32 14.02
N TYR A 14 18.10 -35.08 14.36
CA TYR A 14 19.04 -34.07 14.84
C TYR A 14 19.75 -34.51 16.13
N ASP A 15 19.05 -35.09 17.10
CA ASP A 15 19.67 -35.53 18.35
C ASP A 15 20.73 -36.62 18.14
N ASN A 16 20.50 -37.51 17.17
CA ASN A 16 21.45 -38.56 16.79
C ASN A 16 22.67 -38.00 16.04
N ASN A 17 22.46 -36.97 15.22
CA ASN A 17 23.44 -36.46 14.26
C ASN A 17 24.13 -35.16 14.69
N LYS A 18 23.75 -34.55 15.82
CA LYS A 18 24.37 -33.31 16.26
C LYS A 18 25.86 -33.50 16.56
N GLY A 19 26.65 -32.47 16.22
CA GLY A 19 28.11 -32.53 16.29
C GLY A 19 28.63 -32.99 17.65
N PHE A 20 29.79 -33.65 17.65
CA PHE A 20 30.39 -34.26 18.85
C PHE A 20 30.34 -33.35 20.09
N TRP A 21 30.76 -32.09 19.96
CA TRP A 21 30.74 -31.12 21.07
C TRP A 21 29.34 -30.80 21.59
N ARG A 22 28.32 -30.79 20.73
CA ARG A 22 26.92 -30.58 21.12
C ARG A 22 26.36 -31.78 21.88
N ARG A 23 26.75 -32.99 21.49
CA ARG A 23 26.43 -34.23 22.24
C ARG A 23 27.14 -34.25 23.60
N LEU A 24 28.43 -33.96 23.61
CA LEU A 24 29.27 -33.99 24.81
C LEU A 24 28.81 -32.99 25.88
N PHE A 25 28.46 -31.77 25.48
CA PHE A 25 28.01 -30.72 26.40
C PHE A 25 26.49 -30.59 26.50
N ARG A 26 25.72 -31.50 25.89
CA ARG A 26 24.25 -31.44 25.80
C ARG A 26 23.73 -30.05 25.37
N ARG A 27 24.45 -29.40 24.45
CA ARG A 27 24.10 -28.07 23.92
C ARG A 27 23.42 -28.22 22.58
N ASP A 28 22.30 -27.55 22.41
CA ASP A 28 21.63 -27.48 21.12
C ASP A 28 22.06 -26.26 20.31
N GLN A 29 21.86 -26.34 19.00
CA GLN A 29 21.91 -25.15 18.15
C GLN A 29 20.81 -24.18 18.59
N ALA A 30 21.05 -22.88 18.42
CA ALA A 30 20.20 -21.84 19.00
C ALA A 30 18.71 -21.93 18.59
N ALA A 31 18.40 -22.20 17.32
CA ALA A 31 17.02 -22.41 16.83
C ALA A 31 16.35 -23.63 17.47
N ILE A 32 17.09 -24.74 17.62
CA ILE A 32 16.57 -25.95 18.27
C ILE A 32 16.31 -25.70 19.75
N ARG A 33 17.21 -24.98 20.41
CA ARG A 33 17.06 -24.59 21.81
C ARG A 33 15.81 -23.71 22.00
N THR A 34 15.62 -22.68 21.17
CA THR A 34 14.45 -21.81 21.25
C THR A 34 13.15 -22.56 20.94
N LEU A 35 13.18 -23.45 19.94
CA LEU A 35 12.04 -24.32 19.60
C LEU A 35 11.63 -25.20 20.79
N ARG A 36 12.60 -25.79 21.49
CA ARG A 36 12.35 -26.63 22.68
C ARG A 36 11.86 -25.86 23.90
N THR A 37 12.09 -24.54 23.94
CA THR A 37 11.59 -23.68 25.03
C THR A 37 10.22 -23.09 24.77
N LEU A 38 9.62 -23.32 23.59
CA LEU A 38 8.25 -22.89 23.31
C LEU A 38 7.28 -23.58 24.27
N ARG A 39 6.34 -22.81 24.82
CA ARG A 39 5.25 -23.34 25.66
C ARG A 39 4.32 -24.20 24.81
N ASP A 40 3.57 -25.10 25.44
CA ASP A 40 2.66 -26.01 24.75
C ASP A 40 1.64 -25.29 23.84
N ALA A 41 1.19 -24.09 24.26
CA ALA A 41 0.31 -23.25 23.45
C ALA A 41 1.00 -22.67 22.20
N GLU A 42 2.31 -22.47 22.24
CA GLU A 42 3.13 -21.90 21.15
C GLU A 42 3.62 -22.96 20.18
N GLN A 43 3.75 -24.21 20.63
CA GLN A 43 4.17 -25.35 19.80
C GLN A 43 3.16 -25.69 18.69
N ALA A 44 1.91 -25.25 18.80
CA ALA A 44 0.91 -25.37 17.73
C ALA A 44 0.96 -24.20 16.74
N ASN A 45 1.69 -23.14 17.05
CA ASN A 45 1.69 -21.90 16.28
C ASN A 45 2.88 -21.92 15.31
N PHE A 46 2.59 -22.10 14.02
CA PHE A 46 3.61 -22.17 12.98
C PHE A 46 4.46 -20.90 12.88
N LEU A 47 3.90 -19.71 13.19
CA LEU A 47 4.66 -18.46 13.19
C LEU A 47 5.74 -18.48 14.27
N LYS A 48 5.42 -19.03 15.45
CA LYS A 48 6.37 -19.18 16.57
C LYS A 48 7.42 -20.24 16.28
N ILE A 49 7.04 -21.34 15.66
CA ILE A 49 7.98 -22.36 15.19
C ILE A 49 8.94 -21.74 14.18
N TYR A 50 8.41 -21.08 13.15
CA TYR A 50 9.23 -20.48 12.08
C TYR A 50 10.13 -19.35 12.61
N GLN A 51 9.63 -18.53 13.53
CA GLN A 51 10.41 -17.49 14.22
C GLN A 51 11.69 -18.05 14.86
N CYS A 52 11.63 -19.25 15.45
CA CYS A 52 12.81 -19.87 16.05
C CYS A 52 13.95 -20.05 15.04
N PHE A 53 13.62 -20.33 13.78
CA PHE A 53 14.58 -20.56 12.71
C PHE A 53 15.01 -19.28 12.02
N ILE A 54 14.12 -18.32 11.81
CA ILE A 54 14.48 -17.07 11.11
C ILE A 54 15.48 -16.24 11.92
N GLU A 55 15.34 -16.20 13.23
CA GLU A 55 16.25 -15.49 14.15
C GLU A 55 17.58 -16.23 14.36
N ASN A 56 17.60 -17.55 14.11
CA ASN A 56 18.74 -18.42 14.41
C ASN A 56 19.05 -19.38 13.26
N LEU A 57 19.07 -18.86 12.03
CA LEU A 57 19.11 -19.67 10.81
C LEU A 57 20.29 -20.66 10.82
N PRO A 58 20.03 -21.99 10.79
CA PRO A 58 21.09 -22.98 10.75
C PRO A 58 21.80 -22.96 9.39
N LYS A 59 23.10 -23.23 9.38
CA LYS A 59 23.86 -23.37 8.12
C LYS A 59 23.50 -24.70 7.44
N PRO A 60 23.49 -24.77 6.09
CA PRO A 60 23.19 -26.00 5.35
C PRO A 60 24.01 -27.23 5.78
N THR A 61 25.24 -27.02 6.26
CA THR A 61 26.14 -28.09 6.73
C THR A 61 25.82 -28.61 8.14
N GLN A 62 24.88 -28.01 8.85
CA GLN A 62 24.54 -28.39 10.23
C GLN A 62 23.35 -29.34 10.26
N ALA A 63 23.37 -30.33 11.16
CA ALA A 63 22.23 -31.22 11.38
C ALA A 63 20.92 -30.47 11.71
N SER A 64 21.00 -29.31 12.37
CA SER A 64 19.85 -28.45 12.65
C SER A 64 19.17 -27.90 11.40
N TYR A 65 19.87 -27.86 10.27
CA TYR A 65 19.30 -27.48 8.97
C TYR A 65 18.27 -28.50 8.48
N GLN A 66 18.43 -29.79 8.80
CA GLN A 66 17.43 -30.80 8.45
C GLN A 66 16.09 -30.55 9.18
N VAL A 67 16.15 -30.04 10.40
CA VAL A 67 14.93 -29.62 11.14
C VAL A 67 14.30 -28.41 10.48
N TYR A 68 15.12 -27.43 10.05
CA TYR A 68 14.62 -26.28 9.29
C TYR A 68 13.96 -26.70 7.97
N GLN A 69 14.58 -27.64 7.24
CA GLN A 69 13.98 -28.20 6.02
C GLN A 69 12.65 -28.90 6.30
N ALA A 70 12.53 -29.64 7.41
CA ALA A 70 11.26 -30.25 7.81
C ALA A 70 10.18 -29.21 8.13
N VAL A 71 10.55 -28.07 8.74
CA VAL A 71 9.63 -26.94 8.92
C VAL A 71 9.18 -26.38 7.57
N LEU A 72 10.10 -26.15 6.63
CA LEU A 72 9.75 -25.65 5.29
C LEU A 72 8.82 -26.63 4.56
N ILE A 73 9.17 -27.93 4.52
CA ILE A 73 8.33 -28.96 3.89
C ILE A 73 6.94 -29.02 4.53
N PHE A 74 6.85 -28.89 5.86
CA PHE A 74 5.57 -28.84 6.56
C PHE A 74 4.73 -27.63 6.12
N LEU A 75 5.35 -26.46 5.98
CA LEU A 75 4.67 -25.27 5.47
C LEU A 75 4.23 -25.44 4.01
N ASP A 76 5.10 -25.97 3.15
CA ASP A 76 4.81 -26.22 1.74
C ASP A 76 3.62 -27.19 1.58
N ASN A 77 3.59 -28.28 2.36
CA ASN A 77 2.51 -29.27 2.33
C ASN A 77 1.14 -28.71 2.74
N LEU A 78 1.13 -27.62 3.50
CA LEU A 78 -0.08 -26.92 3.92
C LEU A 78 -0.44 -25.74 3.00
N ASP A 79 0.25 -25.60 1.86
CA ASP A 79 0.16 -24.44 0.96
C ASP A 79 0.41 -23.11 1.70
N LEU A 80 1.29 -23.15 2.71
CA LEU A 80 1.69 -22.01 3.53
C LEU A 80 2.95 -21.32 2.99
N ASN A 81 3.24 -21.43 1.69
CA ASN A 81 4.42 -20.80 1.09
C ASN A 81 4.45 -19.29 1.33
N ALA A 82 3.29 -18.65 1.24
CA ALA A 82 3.16 -17.23 1.50
C ALA A 82 3.47 -16.83 2.95
N VAL A 83 3.33 -17.76 3.91
CA VAL A 83 3.69 -17.50 5.31
C VAL A 83 5.18 -17.25 5.43
N HIS A 84 6.00 -18.21 5.00
CA HIS A 84 7.45 -18.10 5.22
C HIS A 84 8.02 -16.93 4.42
N GLN A 85 7.54 -16.70 3.19
CA GLN A 85 7.94 -15.55 2.37
C GLN A 85 7.58 -14.21 3.03
N ALA A 86 6.37 -14.07 3.57
CA ALA A 86 5.98 -12.85 4.29
C ALA A 86 6.84 -12.65 5.55
N MET A 87 7.08 -13.73 6.30
CA MET A 87 7.91 -13.70 7.50
C MET A 87 9.37 -13.34 7.20
N ASP A 88 9.94 -13.86 6.12
CA ASP A 88 11.28 -13.50 5.62
C ASP A 88 11.38 -12.01 5.29
N GLN A 89 10.41 -11.48 4.54
CA GLN A 89 10.36 -10.06 4.21
C GLN A 89 10.28 -9.18 5.47
N LEU A 90 9.43 -9.55 6.43
CA LEU A 90 9.29 -8.82 7.69
C LEU A 90 10.56 -8.90 8.55
N TYR A 91 11.24 -10.04 8.57
CA TYR A 91 12.49 -10.19 9.32
C TYR A 91 13.61 -9.33 8.75
N ILE A 92 13.77 -9.33 7.42
CA ILE A 92 14.75 -8.47 6.73
C ILE A 92 14.48 -7.00 7.06
N ALA A 93 13.20 -6.60 7.09
CA ALA A 93 12.78 -5.26 7.48
C ALA A 93 12.84 -4.99 8.99
N LYS A 94 13.27 -5.96 9.82
CA LYS A 94 13.31 -5.90 11.30
C LYS A 94 11.94 -5.62 11.94
N LEU A 95 10.88 -6.15 11.34
CA LEU A 95 9.48 -6.01 11.76
C LEU A 95 8.95 -7.22 12.55
N ILE A 96 9.74 -8.27 12.74
CA ILE A 96 9.38 -9.40 13.61
C ILE A 96 9.59 -8.99 15.08
N THR A 97 8.56 -8.42 15.67
CA THR A 97 8.48 -8.05 17.09
C THR A 97 7.37 -8.83 17.79
N PRO A 98 7.39 -8.97 19.13
CA PRO A 98 6.30 -9.63 19.85
C PRO A 98 4.91 -9.06 19.53
N LYS A 99 4.78 -7.72 19.45
CA LYS A 99 3.55 -7.02 19.07
C LYS A 99 3.10 -7.39 17.66
N ASN A 100 4.02 -7.37 16.69
CA ASN A 100 3.68 -7.67 15.30
C ASN A 100 3.31 -9.14 15.09
N LEU A 101 3.95 -10.04 15.81
CA LEU A 101 3.60 -11.47 15.80
C LEU A 101 2.20 -11.72 16.36
N GLU A 102 1.78 -10.97 17.38
CA GLU A 102 0.42 -11.05 17.91
C GLU A 102 -0.61 -10.65 16.85
N LYS A 103 -0.34 -9.58 16.09
CA LYS A 103 -1.17 -9.17 14.95
C LYS A 103 -1.23 -10.26 13.87
N LEU A 104 -0.08 -10.84 13.51
CA LEU A 104 0.01 -11.91 12.49
C LEU A 104 -0.70 -13.20 12.91
N ASN A 105 -0.78 -13.52 14.21
CA ASN A 105 -1.52 -14.68 14.70
C ASN A 105 -3.02 -14.63 14.40
N LYS A 106 -3.57 -13.45 14.08
CA LYS A 106 -4.97 -13.27 13.69
C LYS A 106 -5.22 -13.68 12.23
N LEU A 107 -4.16 -13.86 11.43
CA LEU A 107 -4.27 -14.15 10.01
C LEU A 107 -4.42 -15.65 9.73
N LYS A 108 -5.27 -15.97 8.74
CA LYS A 108 -5.37 -17.31 8.14
C LYS A 108 -4.42 -17.43 6.95
N THR A 109 -4.23 -18.66 6.47
CA THR A 109 -3.37 -19.01 5.34
C THR A 109 -3.55 -18.10 4.12
N ASN A 110 -4.79 -17.92 3.65
CA ASN A 110 -5.11 -17.08 2.50
C ASN A 110 -4.77 -15.59 2.74
N HIS A 111 -4.82 -15.12 3.98
CA HIS A 111 -4.40 -13.75 4.31
C HIS A 111 -2.89 -13.57 4.17
N PHE A 112 -2.09 -14.62 4.38
CA PHE A 112 -0.65 -14.55 4.16
C PHE A 112 -0.30 -14.39 2.68
N GLN A 113 -1.09 -14.93 1.75
CA GLN A 113 -0.91 -14.68 0.31
C GLN A 113 -1.11 -13.18 -0.01
N LEU A 114 -2.18 -12.58 0.51
CA LEU A 114 -2.44 -11.15 0.39
C LEU A 114 -1.32 -10.31 1.02
N LEU A 115 -0.90 -10.67 2.24
CA LEU A 115 0.19 -10.00 2.94
C LEU A 115 1.49 -10.08 2.16
N ASN A 116 1.86 -11.26 1.67
CA ASN A 116 3.08 -11.45 0.90
C ASN A 116 3.11 -10.60 -0.37
N ASN A 117 1.98 -10.51 -1.08
CA ASN A 117 1.84 -9.65 -2.26
C ASN A 117 2.04 -8.17 -1.89
N LEU A 118 1.39 -7.71 -0.82
CA LEU A 118 1.53 -6.34 -0.33
C LEU A 118 2.97 -6.01 0.09
N LEU A 119 3.61 -6.89 0.86
CA LEU A 119 5.01 -6.73 1.29
C LEU A 119 5.96 -6.69 0.09
N THR A 120 5.69 -7.48 -0.95
CA THR A 120 6.49 -7.48 -2.18
C THR A 120 6.43 -6.11 -2.86
N GLN A 121 5.23 -5.52 -2.99
CA GLN A 121 5.08 -4.17 -3.55
C GLN A 121 5.73 -3.10 -2.67
N PHE A 122 5.59 -3.22 -1.35
CA PHE A 122 6.23 -2.28 -0.42
C PHE A 122 7.75 -2.35 -0.51
N ASN A 123 8.34 -3.55 -0.61
CA ASN A 123 9.78 -3.70 -0.80
C ASN A 123 10.24 -3.12 -2.13
N LYS A 124 9.51 -3.42 -3.23
CA LYS A 124 9.80 -2.86 -4.56
C LYS A 124 9.82 -1.33 -4.56
N ASN A 125 8.93 -0.70 -3.80
CA ASN A 125 8.75 0.75 -3.73
C ASN A 125 9.37 1.39 -2.46
N GLN A 126 10.18 0.66 -1.70
CA GLN A 126 10.84 1.14 -0.47
C GLN A 126 9.89 1.67 0.62
N LEU A 127 8.67 1.15 0.68
CA LEU A 127 7.63 1.53 1.65
C LEU A 127 7.52 0.57 2.84
N LEU A 128 8.30 -0.53 2.87
CA LEU A 128 8.24 -1.48 3.99
C LEU A 128 8.96 -0.92 5.22
N ASN A 129 8.18 -0.31 6.12
CA ASN A 129 8.67 0.28 7.36
C ASN A 129 7.69 0.01 8.54
N PRO A 130 8.07 0.30 9.80
CA PRO A 130 7.22 0.03 10.95
C PRO A 130 5.86 0.73 10.91
N ALA A 131 5.79 1.98 10.44
CA ALA A 131 4.55 2.76 10.40
C ALA A 131 3.55 2.15 9.41
N ASN A 132 4.00 1.85 8.18
CA ASN A 132 3.14 1.26 7.15
C ASN A 132 2.69 -0.16 7.52
N PHE A 133 3.57 -0.96 8.14
CA PHE A 133 3.16 -2.26 8.65
C PHE A 133 2.15 -2.15 9.80
N ASP A 134 2.34 -1.20 10.73
CA ASP A 134 1.39 -1.00 11.82
C ASP A 134 0.02 -0.54 11.30
N ALA A 135 -0.02 0.33 10.30
CA ALA A 135 -1.24 0.79 9.63
C ALA A 135 -2.03 -0.37 9.02
N ILE A 136 -1.36 -1.23 8.25
CA ILE A 136 -1.96 -2.44 7.68
C ILE A 136 -2.40 -3.41 8.80
N GLY A 137 -1.57 -3.56 9.83
CA GLY A 137 -1.82 -4.47 10.93
C GLY A 137 -3.07 -4.14 11.76
N ASN A 138 -3.55 -2.89 11.73
CA ASN A 138 -4.80 -2.51 12.39
C ASN A 138 -6.02 -3.16 11.74
N PHE A 139 -5.95 -3.52 10.45
CA PHE A 139 -7.04 -4.22 9.78
C PHE A 139 -7.14 -5.69 10.18
N PHE A 140 -6.07 -6.27 10.73
CA PHE A 140 -6.06 -7.67 11.19
C PHE A 140 -6.88 -7.90 12.46
N GLU A 141 -7.33 -6.81 13.12
CA GLU A 141 -8.06 -6.86 14.38
C GLU A 141 -9.59 -6.83 14.21
N THR A 142 -10.06 -6.90 12.96
CA THR A 142 -11.50 -6.87 12.61
C THR A 142 -12.11 -8.27 12.51
N THR A 143 -13.40 -8.38 12.15
CA THR A 143 -14.04 -9.68 11.90
C THR A 143 -13.40 -10.36 10.68
N GLU A 144 -13.36 -11.69 10.65
CA GLU A 144 -12.71 -12.44 9.58
C GLU A 144 -13.17 -12.03 8.17
N GLU A 145 -14.49 -11.86 7.98
CA GLU A 145 -15.08 -11.40 6.72
C GLU A 145 -14.62 -9.98 6.35
N ASN A 146 -14.55 -9.08 7.32
CA ASN A 146 -14.09 -7.71 7.11
C ASN A 146 -12.58 -7.65 6.86
N ILE A 147 -11.77 -8.51 7.49
CA ILE A 147 -10.35 -8.65 7.17
C ILE A 147 -10.24 -9.00 5.68
N LEU A 148 -10.97 -10.01 5.22
CA LEU A 148 -10.84 -10.46 3.84
C LEU A 148 -11.22 -9.35 2.85
N ILE A 149 -12.34 -8.66 3.06
CA ILE A 149 -12.82 -7.63 2.14
C ILE A 149 -11.90 -6.40 2.14
N VAL A 150 -11.69 -5.79 3.32
CA VAL A 150 -10.94 -4.54 3.42
C VAL A 150 -9.47 -4.76 3.07
N PHE A 151 -8.87 -5.85 3.55
CA PHE A 151 -7.48 -6.14 3.23
C PHE A 151 -7.31 -6.44 1.73
N ASN A 152 -8.25 -7.14 1.10
CA ASN A 152 -8.21 -7.36 -0.35
C ASN A 152 -8.27 -6.04 -1.13
N TYR A 153 -9.14 -5.10 -0.74
CA TYR A 153 -9.18 -3.78 -1.37
C TYR A 153 -7.87 -3.01 -1.21
N ILE A 154 -7.23 -3.06 -0.03
CA ILE A 154 -5.93 -2.43 0.18
C ILE A 154 -4.85 -3.09 -0.68
N VAL A 155 -4.79 -4.43 -0.73
CA VAL A 155 -3.81 -5.14 -1.57
C VAL A 155 -4.03 -4.84 -3.05
N SER A 156 -5.28 -4.84 -3.51
CA SER A 156 -5.66 -4.48 -4.89
C SER A 156 -5.24 -3.05 -5.22
N ALA A 157 -5.49 -2.11 -4.31
CA ALA A 157 -5.09 -0.72 -4.43
C ALA A 157 -3.57 -0.57 -4.55
N VAL A 158 -2.81 -1.19 -3.64
CA VAL A 158 -1.35 -1.17 -3.63
C VAL A 158 -0.77 -1.75 -4.92
N ASN A 159 -1.30 -2.87 -5.42
CA ASN A 159 -0.88 -3.42 -6.71
C ASN A 159 -1.19 -2.45 -7.85
N THR A 160 -2.40 -1.89 -7.88
CA THR A 160 -2.83 -0.93 -8.92
C THR A 160 -1.93 0.31 -8.94
N LEU A 161 -1.63 0.90 -7.78
CA LEU A 161 -0.72 2.03 -7.66
C LEU A 161 0.71 1.67 -8.09
N SER A 162 1.20 0.47 -7.73
CA SER A 162 2.54 0.05 -8.14
C SER A 162 2.63 -0.20 -9.65
N ASP A 163 1.59 -0.76 -10.27
CA ASP A 163 1.53 -0.99 -11.73
C ASP A 163 1.28 0.32 -12.50
N GLY A 164 0.74 1.33 -11.82
CA GLY A 164 0.59 2.69 -12.34
C GLY A 164 1.79 3.60 -12.08
N ASP A 165 2.89 3.07 -11.54
CA ASP A 165 4.12 3.79 -11.17
C ASP A 165 3.85 5.02 -10.27
N CYS A 166 2.87 4.91 -9.37
CA CYS A 166 2.52 5.95 -8.41
C CYS A 166 2.36 5.45 -6.97
N LEU A 167 2.85 4.26 -6.64
CA LEU A 167 2.90 3.81 -5.25
C LEU A 167 4.01 4.56 -4.49
N ASN A 168 3.61 5.54 -3.68
CA ASN A 168 4.47 6.29 -2.77
C ASN A 168 3.76 6.45 -1.40
N GLN A 169 4.42 7.10 -0.43
CA GLN A 169 3.88 7.25 0.91
C GLN A 169 2.56 8.04 0.92
N GLU A 170 2.48 9.18 0.22
CA GLU A 170 1.29 10.04 0.18
C GLU A 170 0.07 9.31 -0.38
N ASN A 171 0.24 8.62 -1.51
CA ASN A 171 -0.83 7.86 -2.14
C ASN A 171 -1.23 6.62 -1.32
N PHE A 172 -0.29 6.01 -0.61
CA PHE A 172 -0.58 4.94 0.33
C PHE A 172 -1.39 5.43 1.52
N ASP A 173 -1.02 6.56 2.12
CA ASP A 173 -1.76 7.18 3.22
C ASP A 173 -3.19 7.49 2.79
N TYR A 174 -3.36 8.05 1.57
CA TYR A 174 -4.67 8.39 1.02
C TYR A 174 -5.63 7.18 0.86
N ILE A 175 -5.12 6.01 0.45
CA ILE A 175 -5.98 4.79 0.37
C ILE A 175 -6.27 4.19 1.75
N ILE A 176 -5.37 4.37 2.73
CA ILE A 176 -5.54 3.83 4.09
C ILE A 176 -6.57 4.61 4.90
N GLU A 177 -6.71 5.91 4.63
CA GLU A 177 -7.76 6.75 5.25
C GLU A 177 -9.18 6.33 4.85
N LYS A 178 -9.34 5.72 3.66
CA LYS A 178 -10.63 5.33 3.09
C LYS A 178 -10.59 3.87 2.61
N PRO A 179 -10.39 2.91 3.52
CA PRO A 179 -9.99 1.56 3.15
C PRO A 179 -11.09 0.79 2.40
N ASN A 180 -12.37 1.14 2.59
CA ASN A 180 -13.51 0.56 1.85
C ASN A 180 -13.56 0.99 0.37
N TYR A 181 -12.87 2.08 0.02
CA TYR A 181 -12.81 2.61 -1.35
C TYR A 181 -11.40 2.49 -1.93
N ALA A 182 -10.47 1.84 -1.23
CA ALA A 182 -9.05 1.83 -1.57
C ALA A 182 -8.79 1.43 -3.04
N ALA A 183 -9.44 0.37 -3.52
CA ALA A 183 -9.29 -0.11 -4.90
C ALA A 183 -9.74 0.94 -5.93
N ASN A 184 -10.88 1.59 -5.69
CA ASN A 184 -11.42 2.61 -6.59
C ASN A 184 -10.59 3.89 -6.53
N ILE A 185 -10.17 4.30 -5.35
CA ILE A 185 -9.24 5.42 -5.16
C ILE A 185 -7.95 5.17 -5.95
N ALA A 186 -7.36 3.98 -5.86
CA ALA A 186 -6.14 3.67 -6.61
C ALA A 186 -6.32 3.81 -8.13
N ILE A 187 -7.47 3.41 -8.67
CA ILE A 187 -7.80 3.62 -10.10
C ILE A 187 -7.79 5.11 -10.44
N VAL A 188 -8.43 5.94 -9.60
CA VAL A 188 -8.43 7.40 -9.76
C VAL A 188 -7.00 7.96 -9.72
N LEU A 189 -6.22 7.60 -8.71
CA LEU A 189 -4.84 8.08 -8.54
C LEU A 189 -3.95 7.67 -9.74
N VAL A 190 -4.11 6.46 -10.26
CA VAL A 190 -3.40 6.00 -11.47
C VAL A 190 -3.85 6.80 -12.70
N ALA A 191 -5.14 7.08 -12.86
CA ALA A 191 -5.66 7.86 -13.97
C ALA A 191 -5.11 9.31 -13.93
N LEU A 192 -5.11 9.93 -12.75
CA LEU A 192 -4.53 11.26 -12.55
C LEU A 192 -3.01 11.26 -12.76
N ASN A 193 -2.29 10.25 -12.27
CA ASN A 193 -0.83 10.15 -12.46
C ASN A 193 -0.48 10.08 -13.94
N LYS A 194 -1.17 9.22 -14.69
CA LYS A 194 -0.92 8.99 -16.12
C LYS A 194 -1.33 10.18 -17.00
N THR A 195 -1.97 11.19 -16.44
CA THR A 195 -2.45 12.38 -17.16
C THR A 195 -1.85 13.67 -16.62
N ASN A 196 -0.82 13.57 -15.75
CA ASN A 196 -0.16 14.69 -15.07
C ASN A 196 -1.10 15.55 -14.19
N LEU A 197 -2.20 14.97 -13.71
CA LEU A 197 -3.20 15.63 -12.87
C LEU A 197 -3.11 15.25 -11.40
N LEU A 198 -2.21 14.33 -11.02
CA LEU A 198 -2.03 13.92 -9.64
C LEU A 198 -1.28 15.00 -8.84
N THR A 199 -2.04 15.96 -8.32
CA THR A 199 -1.55 17.07 -7.49
C THR A 199 -2.35 17.16 -6.20
N SER A 200 -1.75 17.70 -5.13
CA SER A 200 -2.42 17.90 -3.85
C SER A 200 -3.69 18.76 -3.97
N ALA A 201 -3.70 19.74 -4.87
CA ALA A 201 -4.86 20.57 -5.15
C ALA A 201 -6.02 19.75 -5.76
N ASN A 202 -5.73 18.88 -6.73
CA ASN A 202 -6.74 18.03 -7.35
C ASN A 202 -7.25 16.93 -6.40
N LEU A 203 -6.37 16.38 -5.55
CA LEU A 203 -6.79 15.45 -4.49
C LEU A 203 -7.73 16.12 -3.48
N SER A 204 -7.43 17.37 -3.10
CA SER A 204 -8.30 18.16 -2.20
C SER A 204 -9.69 18.40 -2.81
N GLN A 205 -9.79 18.54 -4.14
CA GLN A 205 -11.09 18.63 -4.81
C GLN A 205 -11.85 17.31 -4.75
N LEU A 206 -11.17 16.17 -4.92
CA LEU A 206 -11.79 14.85 -4.82
C LEU A 206 -12.29 14.52 -3.40
N ASP A 207 -11.70 15.13 -2.37
CA ASP A 207 -12.09 14.95 -0.97
C ASP A 207 -13.40 15.63 -0.58
N ASP A 208 -13.92 16.50 -1.45
CA ASP A 208 -15.22 17.13 -1.25
C ASP A 208 -16.31 16.04 -1.10
N PRO A 209 -17.14 16.07 -0.03
CA PRO A 209 -18.20 15.09 0.17
C PRO A 209 -19.18 14.95 -0.99
N ASP A 210 -19.37 16.01 -1.79
CA ASP A 210 -20.25 16.00 -2.95
C ASP A 210 -19.64 15.21 -4.13
N ASN A 211 -18.33 14.95 -4.10
CA ASN A 211 -17.61 14.24 -5.16
C ASN A 211 -17.46 12.73 -4.91
N ARG A 212 -18.12 12.17 -3.89
CA ARG A 212 -18.03 10.72 -3.55
C ARG A 212 -18.38 9.79 -4.70
N PHE A 213 -19.24 10.23 -5.62
CA PHE A 213 -19.56 9.46 -6.82
C PHE A 213 -18.32 9.06 -7.62
N LEU A 214 -17.28 9.91 -7.65
CA LEU A 214 -16.05 9.66 -8.39
C LEU A 214 -15.26 8.45 -7.90
N PHE A 215 -15.54 7.93 -6.71
CA PHE A 215 -14.94 6.70 -6.17
C PHE A 215 -15.85 5.47 -6.28
N SER A 216 -16.95 5.55 -7.03
CA SER A 216 -17.88 4.44 -7.25
C SER A 216 -17.45 3.53 -8.41
N ASP A 217 -17.95 2.29 -8.42
CA ASP A 217 -17.74 1.35 -9.52
C ASP A 217 -18.34 1.88 -10.84
N ASP A 218 -19.46 2.60 -10.76
CA ASP A 218 -20.06 3.28 -11.90
C ASP A 218 -19.11 4.34 -12.49
N ALA A 219 -18.51 5.19 -11.65
CA ALA A 219 -17.52 6.18 -12.11
C ALA A 219 -16.27 5.50 -12.69
N ASN A 220 -15.81 4.40 -12.10
CA ASN A 220 -14.71 3.62 -12.69
C ASN A 220 -15.05 3.15 -14.11
N HIS A 221 -16.26 2.62 -14.30
CA HIS A 221 -16.70 2.11 -15.59
C HIS A 221 -16.88 3.22 -16.64
N ILE A 222 -17.62 4.28 -16.31
CA ILE A 222 -18.02 5.31 -17.28
C ILE A 222 -17.00 6.44 -17.43
N LEU A 223 -16.08 6.61 -16.48
CA LEU A 223 -15.11 7.70 -16.49
C LEU A 223 -13.68 7.15 -16.48
N TRP A 224 -13.23 6.59 -15.36
CA TRP A 224 -11.79 6.37 -15.14
C TRP A 224 -11.18 5.33 -16.08
N SER A 225 -11.95 4.32 -16.50
CA SER A 225 -11.52 3.30 -17.46
C SER A 225 -11.10 3.88 -18.81
N GLN A 226 -11.72 4.98 -19.23
CA GLN A 226 -11.50 5.63 -20.53
C GLN A 226 -10.82 7.00 -20.42
N PHE A 227 -10.77 7.59 -19.22
CA PHE A 227 -10.23 8.93 -18.98
C PHE A 227 -8.79 9.09 -19.45
N LYS A 228 -7.93 8.12 -19.11
CA LYS A 228 -6.52 8.10 -19.54
C LYS A 228 -6.40 8.03 -21.06
N ASP A 229 -7.15 7.14 -21.69
CA ASP A 229 -7.06 6.91 -23.14
C ASP A 229 -7.55 8.11 -23.93
N TYR A 230 -8.51 8.87 -23.38
CA TYR A 230 -8.96 10.12 -23.96
C TYR A 230 -7.89 11.23 -23.81
N LEU A 231 -7.42 11.50 -22.58
CA LEU A 231 -6.47 12.60 -22.34
C LEU A 231 -5.13 12.40 -23.04
N ASN A 232 -4.65 11.15 -23.16
CA ASN A 232 -3.42 10.86 -23.89
C ASN A 232 -3.50 11.14 -25.40
N ARG A 233 -4.71 11.23 -25.98
CA ARG A 233 -4.89 11.65 -27.39
C ARG A 233 -4.70 13.16 -27.57
N LEU A 234 -4.93 13.94 -26.51
CA LEU A 234 -4.98 15.41 -26.57
C LEU A 234 -3.58 16.05 -26.55
N LEU A 235 -2.56 15.41 -25.96
CA LEU A 235 -1.15 15.86 -25.91
C LEU A 235 -0.94 17.33 -25.44
N ILE A 236 -1.90 17.92 -24.71
CA ILE A 236 -1.84 19.30 -24.20
C ILE A 236 -2.33 19.32 -22.75
N ASP A 237 -1.42 19.59 -21.80
CA ASP A 237 -1.70 19.51 -20.36
C ASP A 237 -2.77 20.52 -19.87
N GLU A 238 -2.81 21.74 -20.44
CA GLU A 238 -3.81 22.75 -20.05
C GLU A 238 -5.25 22.31 -20.33
N THR A 239 -5.46 21.48 -21.36
CA THR A 239 -6.76 20.91 -21.69
C THR A 239 -7.18 19.84 -20.69
N ASN A 240 -6.23 19.07 -20.16
CA ASN A 240 -6.49 18.00 -19.19
C ASN A 240 -7.08 18.57 -17.89
N GLN A 241 -6.52 19.68 -17.39
CA GLN A 241 -7.01 20.31 -16.16
C GLN A 241 -8.44 20.84 -16.35
N SER A 242 -8.74 21.49 -17.48
CA SER A 242 -10.10 21.99 -17.75
C SER A 242 -11.14 20.86 -17.83
N ILE A 243 -10.78 19.71 -18.39
CA ILE A 243 -11.67 18.54 -18.43
C ILE A 243 -11.89 17.98 -17.03
N PHE A 244 -10.82 17.88 -16.23
CA PHE A 244 -10.90 17.43 -14.84
C PHE A 244 -11.79 18.37 -14.01
N ASP A 245 -11.59 19.68 -14.10
CA ASP A 245 -12.41 20.67 -13.39
C ASP A 245 -13.89 20.55 -13.78
N GLN A 246 -14.18 20.30 -15.07
CA GLN A 246 -15.55 20.06 -15.52
C GLN A 246 -16.14 18.78 -14.90
N ILE A 247 -15.38 17.69 -14.82
CA ILE A 247 -15.81 16.46 -14.13
C ILE A 247 -16.11 16.73 -12.66
N ILE A 248 -15.28 17.52 -11.97
CA ILE A 248 -15.52 17.92 -10.59
C ILE A 248 -16.85 18.68 -10.45
N GLN A 249 -17.19 19.56 -11.39
CA GLN A 249 -18.48 20.27 -11.36
C GLN A 249 -19.69 19.35 -11.67
N LEU A 250 -19.52 18.38 -12.57
CA LEU A 250 -20.57 17.42 -12.93
C LEU A 250 -20.85 16.42 -11.79
N ALA A 251 -19.82 16.05 -11.03
CA ALA A 251 -19.94 15.16 -9.88
C ALA A 251 -20.86 15.72 -8.77
N LYS A 252 -21.02 17.06 -8.72
CA LYS A 252 -21.85 17.77 -7.74
C LYS A 252 -23.31 17.95 -8.17
N GLN A 253 -23.67 17.50 -9.37
CA GLN A 253 -25.04 17.61 -9.88
C GLN A 253 -25.96 16.56 -9.24
N GLU A 254 -27.27 16.72 -9.41
CA GLU A 254 -28.27 15.82 -8.84
C GLU A 254 -28.14 14.37 -9.36
N ASN A 255 -27.72 14.20 -10.62
CA ASN A 255 -27.49 12.88 -11.23
C ASN A 255 -26.08 12.81 -11.87
N PRO A 256 -25.02 12.67 -11.06
CA PRO A 256 -23.65 12.76 -11.53
C PRO A 256 -23.29 11.65 -12.54
N LYS A 257 -23.93 10.47 -12.42
CA LYS A 257 -23.72 9.36 -13.36
C LYS A 257 -24.10 9.76 -14.79
N THR A 258 -25.33 10.22 -14.99
CA THR A 258 -25.82 10.57 -16.32
C THR A 258 -25.08 11.76 -16.91
N GLU A 259 -24.79 12.77 -16.09
CA GLU A 259 -24.07 13.96 -16.54
C GLU A 259 -22.62 13.65 -16.97
N ILE A 260 -21.89 12.87 -16.17
CA ILE A 260 -20.51 12.46 -16.49
C ILE A 260 -20.50 11.51 -17.69
N GLU A 261 -21.42 10.54 -17.77
CA GLU A 261 -21.52 9.63 -18.92
C GLU A 261 -21.81 10.40 -20.22
N HIS A 262 -22.74 11.36 -20.18
CA HIS A 262 -23.05 12.20 -21.33
C HIS A 262 -21.83 13.01 -21.76
N TYR A 263 -21.14 13.64 -20.81
CA TYR A 263 -19.94 14.43 -21.07
C TYR A 263 -18.82 13.56 -21.69
N MET A 264 -18.53 12.40 -21.11
CA MET A 264 -17.51 11.50 -21.65
C MET A 264 -17.87 10.96 -23.05
N ASN A 265 -19.14 10.68 -23.32
CA ASN A 265 -19.60 10.29 -24.65
C ASN A 265 -19.43 11.41 -25.68
N GLN A 266 -19.71 12.67 -25.29
CA GLN A 266 -19.45 13.82 -26.15
C GLN A 266 -17.96 13.93 -26.48
N LEU A 267 -17.09 13.87 -25.46
CA LEU A 267 -15.64 13.93 -25.63
C LEU A 267 -15.13 12.84 -26.58
N ASN A 268 -15.58 11.59 -26.40
CA ASN A 268 -15.17 10.45 -27.22
C ASN A 268 -15.70 10.49 -28.67
N SER A 269 -16.81 11.20 -28.91
CA SER A 269 -17.39 11.34 -30.26
C SER A 269 -16.71 12.42 -31.11
N GLN A 270 -15.85 13.25 -30.52
CA GLN A 270 -15.15 14.30 -31.25
C GLN A 270 -14.06 13.71 -32.16
N PRO A 271 -13.98 14.13 -33.44
CA PRO A 271 -12.95 13.66 -34.35
C PRO A 271 -11.56 14.14 -33.92
N ASP A 272 -10.53 13.31 -34.14
CA ASP A 272 -9.11 13.59 -33.84
C ASP A 272 -8.56 14.90 -34.46
N THR A 273 -9.33 15.52 -35.36
CA THR A 273 -9.05 16.80 -36.01
C THR A 273 -9.30 18.04 -35.12
N TRP A 274 -9.83 17.87 -33.90
CA TRP A 274 -9.99 18.95 -32.91
C TRP A 274 -8.68 19.68 -32.55
N ARG A 275 -7.52 19.10 -32.92
CA ARG A 275 -6.17 19.70 -32.86
C ARG A 275 -6.04 21.13 -33.39
N LYS A 276 -6.97 21.63 -34.21
CA LYS A 276 -6.87 22.97 -34.84
C LYS A 276 -7.84 24.03 -34.30
N ASN A 277 -8.90 23.65 -33.60
CA ASN A 277 -10.04 24.54 -33.35
C ASN A 277 -10.51 24.58 -31.90
N PHE A 278 -9.66 24.26 -30.91
CA PHE A 278 -10.06 24.43 -29.51
C PHE A 278 -10.45 25.90 -29.26
N PRO A 279 -11.71 26.21 -28.95
CA PRO A 279 -12.11 27.59 -28.72
C PRO A 279 -11.59 28.00 -27.35
N SER A 280 -10.89 29.13 -27.30
CA SER A 280 -10.43 29.82 -26.08
C SER A 280 -11.57 30.32 -25.17
N ASN A 281 -12.79 29.77 -25.28
CA ASN A 281 -14.00 30.27 -24.64
C ASN A 281 -14.48 29.45 -23.43
N LEU A 282 -13.81 28.35 -23.07
CA LEU A 282 -14.11 27.65 -21.81
C LEU A 282 -13.52 28.36 -20.57
N SER A 283 -12.66 29.37 -20.75
CA SER A 283 -12.16 30.24 -19.68
C SER A 283 -13.23 31.15 -19.05
N ASN A 284 -14.46 31.16 -19.58
CA ASN A 284 -15.54 32.03 -19.11
C ASN A 284 -16.53 31.36 -18.12
N ILE A 285 -16.29 30.11 -17.73
CA ILE A 285 -17.04 29.46 -16.64
C ILE A 285 -16.17 29.43 -15.37
N SER A 286 -15.62 30.60 -15.01
CA SER A 286 -15.06 30.84 -13.68
C SER A 286 -16.13 31.55 -12.84
N THR A 287 -17.06 30.79 -12.28
CA THR A 287 -17.87 31.24 -11.15
C THR A 287 -17.32 30.66 -9.85
N LEU A 288 -16.05 30.94 -9.56
CA LEU A 288 -15.57 30.99 -8.18
C LEU A 288 -15.94 32.37 -7.61
N PRO A 289 -16.48 32.47 -6.38
CA PRO A 289 -16.66 33.76 -5.74
C PRO A 289 -15.27 34.38 -5.55
N LYS A 290 -15.08 35.60 -6.08
CA LYS A 290 -13.92 36.43 -5.71
C LYS A 290 -13.98 36.69 -4.21
N GLY A 291 -13.24 35.91 -3.44
CA GLY A 291 -12.95 36.18 -2.04
C GLY A 291 -12.26 37.54 -1.94
N ARG A 292 -12.94 38.49 -1.30
CA ARG A 292 -12.34 39.76 -0.89
C ARG A 292 -11.27 39.48 0.18
N GLY A 293 -10.08 40.02 -0.04
CA GLY A 293 -9.25 40.54 1.04
C GLY A 293 -8.08 39.67 1.48
N SER A 294 -6.95 39.80 0.79
CA SER A 294 -5.64 39.98 1.43
C SER A 294 -4.74 40.65 0.41
N GLN A 295 -4.53 41.97 0.58
CA GLN A 295 -3.41 42.66 -0.03
C GLN A 295 -2.14 42.09 0.61
N GLU A 296 -1.42 41.22 -0.09
CA GLU A 296 -0.02 41.02 0.19
C GLU A 296 0.72 42.29 -0.20
N GLN A 297 1.11 43.04 0.83
CA GLN A 297 2.10 44.10 0.71
C GLN A 297 3.41 43.47 0.23
N LEU A 298 3.73 43.73 -1.04
CA LEU A 298 5.10 43.70 -1.56
C LEU A 298 5.97 44.59 -0.67
N LEU A 299 6.72 43.97 0.24
CA LEU A 299 7.82 44.61 0.94
C LEU A 299 8.97 44.78 -0.06
N ASP A 300 9.19 46.04 -0.43
CA ASP A 300 10.30 46.52 -1.25
C ASP A 300 11.62 46.27 -0.50
N LEU A 301 12.46 45.39 -1.05
CA LEU A 301 13.73 44.94 -0.47
C LEU A 301 14.86 46.00 -0.52
N ASN A 302 14.53 47.28 -0.68
CA ASN A 302 15.50 48.37 -0.79
C ASN A 302 15.60 49.29 0.44
N GLU A 303 14.79 49.12 1.50
CA GLU A 303 14.86 49.99 2.70
C GLU A 303 15.70 49.46 3.87
N LEU A 304 16.40 48.32 3.73
CA LEU A 304 17.25 47.77 4.80
C LEU A 304 18.70 48.29 4.80
N ASN A 305 19.04 49.26 3.95
CA ASN A 305 20.39 49.85 3.87
C ASN A 305 20.52 51.29 4.39
N SER A 306 19.52 51.85 5.08
CA SER A 306 19.57 53.21 5.62
C SER A 306 19.62 53.33 7.15
N LEU A 307 19.66 52.22 7.90
CA LEU A 307 19.68 52.21 9.38
C LEU A 307 20.97 51.68 10.02
N THR A 308 22.11 51.91 9.38
CA THR A 308 23.44 51.77 10.02
C THR A 308 24.31 52.99 9.73
N LYS A 309 23.91 54.17 10.23
CA LYS A 309 24.80 55.30 10.49
C LYS A 309 24.05 56.41 11.23
N SER A 310 24.19 56.44 12.57
CA SER A 310 24.21 57.64 13.43
C SER A 310 23.73 57.28 14.83
N GLY A 311 24.59 57.45 15.84
CA GLY A 311 24.14 57.52 17.23
C GLY A 311 25.10 57.02 18.30
N THR A 312 26.32 57.54 18.36
CA THR A 312 27.05 57.73 19.63
C THR A 312 26.24 58.68 20.52
N ILE A 313 25.96 58.29 21.77
CA ILE A 313 26.57 58.76 23.04
C ILE A 313 26.42 57.60 24.03
#